data_AF-A0A3M8FUQ3-F1
#
_entry.id   AF-A0A3M8FUQ3-F1
#
_cell.length_a   1.000
_cell.length_b   1.000
_cell.length_c   1.000
_cell.angle_alpha   90.00
_cell.angle_beta   90.00
_cell.angle_gamma   90.00
#
_symmetry.space_group_name_H-M   'P 1'
#
loop_
_entity.id
_entity.type
_entity.pdbx_description
1 polymer ?
#
loop_
_entity_poly.entity_id
_entity_poly.type
_entity_poly.pdbx_seq_one_letter_code
_entity_poly.pdbx_strand_id
1 'polypeptide(L)'
;MKPIRQPSQTERTAMIRSARNALRQNQLAQTVRVLAPLLTASSPDAEALYIAGLVAERQLRPDDAMRLARRSLATMPHPDTLRLLASSLRKAGDLEEAARVCDQLLEVRPNSKEALAIKSDALQESGELDTAESLLDKLDTAFRAEGQEPPPSVIETRARLRIQQGRFDEAVALSDSILDRANTAPALARLAYFTKAKACDRAGRYSEAFDAASHANQIGNPVFDPAAYESSITNIIEQWSQERLDNFPRSACKSEVPVFIAGLPRSGTSLVDQIIDAHPNAAGVGELQSILRFAGEIGRSYDPAKEPPDCFGKFSHDDSWLSAAEGYLREIHQLAPAADRIVNKAIGNDIVVGMFARLFPQTRVIHLRRDPRDVAISCYMGAFNTAVFPWTARIEWVIKAWEQSERLMAHWRNIIDVPILELRYEELVSNPESQIPNLLDFLGLDLSSECFEFYRRKRRVRTLSHDQVSKPMYTSSVGRYKHYESRLASLAFPRYEHGA
;
A
#
# COMPACT_ATOMS: atom_id res chain seq x y z
N MET A 1 29.56 -29.29 10.41
CA MET A 1 28.49 -28.58 11.17
C MET A 1 28.03 -29.47 12.30
N LYS A 2 28.11 -29.01 13.57
CA LYS A 2 27.52 -29.75 14.70
C LYS A 2 25.98 -29.73 14.54
N PRO A 3 25.27 -30.85 14.76
CA PRO A 3 23.82 -30.86 14.72
C PRO A 3 23.27 -29.89 15.77
N ILE A 4 22.37 -28.99 15.36
CA ILE A 4 21.70 -28.06 16.26
C ILE A 4 20.87 -28.92 17.23
N ARG A 5 21.23 -28.89 18.52
CA ARG A 5 20.51 -29.62 19.58
C ARG A 5 19.05 -29.17 19.58
N GLN A 6 18.13 -30.11 19.40
CA GLN A 6 16.71 -29.81 19.52
C GLN A 6 16.35 -29.55 21.00
N PRO A 7 15.54 -28.51 21.30
CA PRO A 7 15.06 -28.25 22.65
C PRO A 7 14.24 -29.44 23.18
N SER A 8 14.41 -29.77 24.46
CA SER A 8 13.53 -30.72 25.17
C SER A 8 12.09 -30.16 25.26
N GLN A 9 11.11 -31.03 25.55
CA GLN A 9 9.71 -30.61 25.68
C GLN A 9 9.51 -29.52 26.75
N THR A 10 10.27 -29.58 27.84
CA THR A 10 10.24 -28.58 28.92
C THR A 10 10.83 -27.25 28.45
N GLU A 11 11.98 -27.28 27.76
CA GLU A 11 12.61 -26.09 27.17
C GLU A 11 11.68 -25.45 26.13
N ARG A 12 11.09 -26.26 25.23
CA ARG A 12 10.07 -25.83 24.26
C ARG A 12 8.93 -25.08 24.93
N THR A 13 8.32 -25.68 25.96
CA THR A 13 7.17 -25.11 26.66
C THR A 13 7.52 -23.78 27.33
N ALA A 14 8.71 -23.68 27.93
CA ALA A 14 9.21 -22.45 28.53
C ALA A 14 9.44 -21.34 27.48
N MET A 15 10.02 -21.69 26.33
CA MET A 15 10.27 -20.76 25.22
C MET A 15 8.97 -20.21 24.64
N ILE A 16 7.98 -21.06 24.36
CA ILE A 16 6.66 -20.65 23.87
C ILE A 16 5.96 -19.71 24.86
N ARG A 17 5.99 -20.04 26.15
CA ARG A 17 5.40 -19.19 27.21
C ARG A 17 6.08 -17.82 27.27
N SER A 18 7.41 -17.80 27.20
CA SER A 18 8.20 -16.56 27.19
C SER A 18 7.91 -15.72 25.94
N ALA A 19 7.81 -16.35 24.77
CA ALA A 19 7.45 -15.68 23.52
C ALA A 19 6.04 -15.08 23.57
N ARG A 20 5.05 -15.80 24.11
CA ARG A 20 3.68 -15.26 24.30
C ARG A 20 3.68 -14.06 25.27
N ASN A 21 4.48 -14.10 26.33
CA ASN A 21 4.63 -12.96 27.26
C ASN A 21 5.26 -11.75 26.57
N ALA A 22 6.38 -11.93 25.87
CA ALA A 22 7.04 -10.87 25.12
C ALA A 22 6.11 -10.27 24.06
N LEU A 23 5.35 -11.10 23.34
CA LEU A 23 4.37 -10.64 22.36
C LEU A 23 3.26 -9.82 23.03
N ARG A 24 2.72 -10.23 24.18
CA ARG A 24 1.74 -9.43 24.93
C ARG A 24 2.28 -8.06 25.34
N GLN A 25 3.56 -7.98 25.69
CA GLN A 25 4.26 -6.73 26.02
C GLN A 25 4.73 -5.95 24.78
N ASN A 26 4.33 -6.38 23.58
CA ASN A 26 4.74 -5.81 22.29
C ASN A 26 6.26 -5.80 22.04
N GLN A 27 7.02 -6.68 22.70
CA GLN A 27 8.46 -6.87 22.52
C GLN A 27 8.72 -7.79 21.32
N LEU A 28 8.47 -7.28 20.12
CA LEU A 28 8.46 -8.09 18.89
C LEU A 28 9.82 -8.72 18.57
N ALA A 29 10.91 -7.95 18.67
CA ALA A 29 12.27 -8.44 18.41
C ALA A 29 12.67 -9.55 19.40
N GLN A 30 12.31 -9.37 20.69
CA GLN A 30 12.55 -10.38 21.71
C GLN A 30 11.72 -11.64 21.46
N THR A 31 10.47 -11.50 21.03
CA THR A 31 9.60 -12.62 20.67
C THR A 31 10.27 -13.51 19.62
N VAL A 32 10.74 -12.91 18.53
CA VAL A 32 11.44 -13.65 17.44
C VAL A 32 12.73 -14.27 17.95
N ARG A 33 13.53 -13.55 18.74
CA ARG A 33 14.78 -14.06 19.31
C ARG A 33 14.57 -15.29 20.18
N VAL A 34 13.54 -15.29 21.02
CA VAL A 34 13.18 -16.44 21.88
C VAL A 34 12.75 -17.64 21.04
N LEU A 35 12.06 -17.42 19.93
CA LEU A 35 11.56 -18.49 19.05
C LEU A 35 12.61 -19.04 18.07
N ALA A 36 13.72 -18.34 17.84
CA ALA A 36 14.69 -18.69 16.80
C ALA A 36 15.12 -20.17 16.80
N PRO A 37 15.44 -20.81 17.95
CA PRO A 37 15.83 -22.23 17.95
C PRO A 37 14.69 -23.20 17.55
N LEU A 38 13.43 -22.83 17.76
CA LEU A 38 12.26 -23.63 17.36
C LEU A 38 11.89 -23.45 15.88
N LEU A 39 12.28 -22.31 15.29
CA LEU A 39 12.01 -21.99 13.89
C LEU A 39 13.04 -22.58 12.93
N THR A 40 14.29 -22.77 13.39
CA THR A 40 15.42 -23.29 12.60
C THR A 40 15.66 -24.80 12.78
N ALA A 41 14.85 -25.47 13.61
CA ALA A 41 14.90 -26.92 13.76
C ALA A 41 14.50 -27.65 12.47
N SER A 42 15.01 -28.87 12.27
CA SER A 42 14.71 -29.72 11.10
C SER A 42 13.21 -29.96 10.90
N SER A 43 12.45 -30.03 12.00
CA SER A 43 10.99 -29.98 11.99
C SER A 43 10.55 -28.75 12.81
N PRO A 44 10.24 -27.62 12.15
CA PRO A 44 9.84 -26.40 12.82
C PRO A 44 8.55 -26.58 13.64
N ASP A 45 8.52 -26.00 14.84
CA ASP A 45 7.37 -26.11 15.74
C ASP A 45 6.17 -25.29 15.24
N ALA A 46 4.99 -25.92 15.18
CA ALA A 46 3.77 -25.30 14.68
C ALA A 46 3.36 -24.04 15.46
N GLU A 47 3.52 -24.06 16.78
CA GLU A 47 3.12 -22.96 17.66
C GLU A 47 4.13 -21.80 17.59
N ALA A 48 5.43 -22.12 17.50
CA ALA A 48 6.46 -21.12 17.23
C ALA A 48 6.24 -20.42 15.88
N LEU A 49 5.92 -21.17 14.83
CA LEU A 49 5.57 -20.62 13.51
C LEU A 49 4.34 -19.71 13.58
N TYR A 50 3.29 -20.11 14.30
CA TYR A 50 2.11 -19.29 14.52
C TYR A 50 2.43 -17.97 15.24
N ILE A 51 3.18 -18.02 16.36
CA ILE A 51 3.56 -16.82 17.11
C ILE A 51 4.45 -15.90 16.27
N ALA A 52 5.39 -16.46 15.49
CA ALA A 52 6.18 -15.67 14.55
C ALA A 52 5.31 -15.01 13.47
N GLY A 53 4.26 -15.72 13.00
CA GLY A 53 3.27 -15.16 12.09
C GLY A 53 2.48 -14.00 12.70
N LEU A 54 2.10 -14.07 13.98
CA LEU A 54 1.49 -12.95 14.70
C LEU A 54 2.43 -11.73 14.80
N VAL A 55 3.74 -11.96 14.98
CA VAL A 55 4.73 -10.87 14.95
C VAL A 55 4.77 -10.22 13.55
N ALA A 56 4.80 -11.03 12.49
CA ALA A 56 4.77 -10.53 11.12
C ALA A 56 3.48 -9.72 10.84
N GLU A 57 2.31 -10.18 11.30
CA GLU A 57 1.05 -9.44 11.19
C GLU A 57 1.12 -8.07 11.89
N ARG A 58 1.67 -8.00 13.10
CA ARG A 58 1.85 -6.72 13.84
C ARG A 58 2.83 -5.77 13.19
N GLN A 59 3.80 -6.30 12.45
CA GLN A 59 4.76 -5.51 11.68
C GLN A 59 4.25 -5.16 10.29
N LEU A 60 2.97 -5.44 9.99
CA LEU A 60 2.36 -5.19 8.68
C LEU A 60 3.10 -5.91 7.54
N ARG A 61 3.58 -7.13 7.80
CA ARG A 61 4.22 -8.03 6.81
C ARG A 61 3.28 -9.20 6.50
N PRO A 62 2.17 -8.97 5.75
CA PRO A 62 1.16 -10.00 5.51
C PRO A 62 1.69 -11.21 4.75
N ASP A 63 2.64 -11.02 3.83
CA ASP A 63 3.22 -12.11 3.04
C ASP A 63 4.09 -13.06 3.90
N ASP A 64 4.86 -12.49 4.84
CA ASP A 64 5.58 -13.27 5.86
C ASP A 64 4.61 -14.00 6.79
N ALA A 65 3.56 -13.32 7.25
CA ALA A 65 2.54 -13.90 8.12
C ALA A 65 1.83 -15.07 7.44
N MET A 66 1.46 -14.94 6.17
CA MET A 66 0.87 -16.00 5.35
C MET A 66 1.82 -17.20 5.23
N ARG A 67 3.09 -16.98 4.85
CA ARG A 67 4.08 -18.06 4.73
C ARG A 67 4.26 -18.83 6.04
N LEU A 68 4.36 -18.11 7.16
CA LEU A 68 4.50 -18.71 8.49
C LEU A 68 3.24 -19.45 8.92
N ALA A 69 2.05 -18.90 8.66
CA ALA A 69 0.77 -19.55 8.96
C ALA A 69 0.56 -20.83 8.15
N ARG A 70 0.88 -20.84 6.84
CA ARG A 70 0.82 -22.05 6.01
C ARG A 70 1.75 -23.14 6.53
N ARG A 71 2.98 -22.79 6.88
CA ARG A 71 3.94 -23.74 7.49
C ARG A 71 3.42 -24.28 8.82
N SER A 72 2.83 -23.42 9.66
CA SER A 72 2.23 -23.82 10.94
C SER A 72 1.10 -24.83 10.73
N LEU A 73 0.18 -24.56 9.79
CA LEU A 73 -0.93 -25.46 9.45
C LEU A 73 -0.47 -26.79 8.85
N ALA A 74 0.59 -26.78 8.03
CA ALA A 74 1.18 -27.98 7.47
C ALA A 74 1.80 -28.89 8.55
N THR A 75 2.33 -28.30 9.63
CA THR A 75 2.82 -29.06 10.79
C THR A 75 1.67 -29.52 11.69
N MET A 76 0.71 -28.64 11.99
CA MET A 76 -0.44 -28.95 12.84
C MET A 76 -1.63 -27.99 12.52
N PRO A 77 -2.75 -28.51 11.99
CA PRO A 77 -3.95 -27.71 11.78
C PRO A 77 -4.50 -27.14 13.08
N HIS A 78 -4.77 -25.83 13.12
CA HIS A 78 -5.31 -25.16 14.30
C HIS A 78 -6.21 -23.97 13.90
N PRO A 79 -7.40 -23.80 14.51
CA PRO A 79 -8.34 -22.73 14.18
C PRO A 79 -7.75 -21.31 14.28
N ASP A 80 -6.93 -21.05 15.30
CA ASP A 80 -6.34 -19.71 15.47
C ASP A 80 -5.30 -19.39 14.37
N THR A 81 -4.65 -20.43 13.82
CA THR A 81 -3.73 -20.29 12.68
C THR A 81 -4.52 -20.10 11.37
N LEU A 82 -5.69 -20.75 11.22
CA LEU A 82 -6.61 -20.46 10.10
C LEU A 82 -7.07 -19.00 10.13
N ARG A 83 -7.44 -18.47 11.31
CA ARG A 83 -7.80 -17.05 11.48
C ARG A 83 -6.65 -16.11 11.07
N LEU A 84 -5.42 -16.40 11.50
CA LEU A 84 -4.24 -15.63 11.10
C LEU A 84 -4.00 -15.70 9.58
N LEU A 85 -4.12 -16.88 8.99
CA LEU A 85 -3.95 -17.08 7.55
C LEU A 85 -5.02 -16.29 6.78
N ALA A 86 -6.30 -16.41 7.12
CA ALA A 86 -7.39 -15.69 6.47
C ALA A 86 -7.21 -14.16 6.57
N SER A 87 -6.87 -13.63 7.74
CA SER A 87 -6.56 -12.20 7.93
C SER A 87 -5.39 -11.75 7.07
N SER A 88 -4.33 -12.55 7.02
CA SER A 88 -3.12 -12.24 6.25
C SER A 88 -3.36 -12.32 4.74
N LEU A 89 -4.14 -13.31 4.29
CA LEU A 89 -4.58 -13.45 2.89
C LEU A 89 -5.42 -12.25 2.46
N ARG A 90 -6.43 -11.85 3.25
CA ARG A 90 -7.24 -10.67 2.93
C ARG A 90 -6.39 -9.41 2.82
N LYS A 91 -5.56 -9.13 3.84
CA LYS A 91 -4.60 -8.02 3.80
C LYS A 91 -3.62 -8.14 2.63
N ALA A 92 -3.35 -9.36 2.19
CA ALA A 92 -2.51 -9.62 1.03
C ALA A 92 -3.22 -9.39 -0.32
N GLY A 93 -4.55 -9.24 -0.32
CA GLY A 93 -5.41 -9.16 -1.50
C GLY A 93 -5.87 -10.52 -2.03
N ASP A 94 -5.58 -11.61 -1.33
CA ASP A 94 -6.04 -12.98 -1.63
C ASP A 94 -7.48 -13.22 -1.18
N LEU A 95 -8.43 -12.51 -1.79
CA LEU A 95 -9.80 -12.47 -1.28
C LEU A 95 -10.50 -13.84 -1.38
N GLU A 96 -10.37 -14.52 -2.52
CA GLU A 96 -10.99 -15.83 -2.76
C GLU A 96 -10.41 -16.90 -1.81
N GLU A 97 -9.09 -16.93 -1.62
CA GLU A 97 -8.48 -17.87 -0.69
C GLU A 97 -8.76 -17.50 0.76
N ALA A 98 -8.78 -16.22 1.13
CA ALA A 98 -9.19 -15.77 2.46
C ALA A 98 -10.60 -16.26 2.79
N ALA A 99 -11.54 -16.13 1.85
CA ALA A 99 -12.91 -16.61 2.00
C ALA A 99 -12.96 -18.14 2.20
N ARG A 100 -12.21 -18.92 1.41
CA ARG A 100 -12.11 -20.38 1.58
C ARG A 100 -11.50 -20.79 2.92
N VAL A 101 -10.47 -20.10 3.40
CA VAL A 101 -9.88 -20.37 4.72
C VAL A 101 -10.84 -20.01 5.84
N CYS A 102 -11.64 -18.95 5.69
CA CYS A 102 -12.73 -18.66 6.62
C CYS A 102 -13.80 -19.75 6.62
N ASP A 103 -14.12 -20.36 5.48
CA ASP A 103 -15.06 -21.50 5.43
C ASP A 103 -14.56 -22.69 6.24
N GLN A 104 -13.28 -23.05 6.11
CA GLN A 104 -12.65 -24.08 6.95
C GLN A 104 -12.73 -23.74 8.45
N LEU A 105 -12.54 -22.45 8.80
CA LEU A 105 -12.66 -22.01 10.19
C LEU A 105 -14.11 -22.09 10.69
N LEU A 106 -15.09 -21.78 9.85
CA LEU A 106 -16.52 -21.84 10.18
C LEU A 106 -17.02 -23.29 10.28
N GLU A 107 -16.44 -24.25 9.55
CA GLU A 107 -16.74 -25.67 9.75
C GLU A 107 -16.38 -26.14 11.18
N VAL A 108 -15.26 -25.64 11.72
CA VAL A 108 -14.80 -25.99 13.08
C VAL A 108 -15.47 -25.12 14.15
N ARG A 109 -15.76 -23.85 13.85
CA ARG A 109 -16.38 -22.87 14.74
C ARG A 109 -17.50 -22.12 14.00
N PRO A 110 -18.72 -22.70 13.89
CA PRO A 110 -19.82 -22.15 13.07
C PRO A 110 -20.23 -20.71 13.35
N ASN A 111 -20.02 -20.24 14.58
CA ASN A 111 -20.35 -18.87 15.02
C ASN A 111 -19.08 -18.05 15.34
N SER A 112 -17.92 -18.36 14.75
CA SER A 112 -16.72 -17.54 14.94
C SER A 112 -16.94 -16.14 14.38
N LYS A 113 -17.09 -15.18 15.29
CA LYS A 113 -17.28 -13.76 14.97
C LYS A 113 -16.13 -13.21 14.13
N GLU A 114 -14.90 -13.65 14.40
CA GLU A 114 -13.70 -13.28 13.63
C GLU A 114 -13.76 -13.82 12.20
N ALA A 115 -14.16 -15.08 12.01
CA ALA A 115 -14.27 -15.70 10.69
C ALA A 115 -15.35 -15.02 9.85
N LEU A 116 -16.52 -14.76 10.45
CA LEU A 116 -17.62 -14.03 9.81
C LEU A 116 -17.19 -12.62 9.38
N ALA A 117 -16.51 -11.88 10.27
CA ALA A 117 -16.01 -10.54 9.97
C ALA A 117 -14.96 -10.55 8.85
N ILE A 118 -13.97 -11.46 8.93
CA ILE A 118 -12.91 -11.54 7.92
C ILE A 118 -13.48 -11.93 6.56
N LYS A 119 -14.39 -12.91 6.52
CA LYS A 119 -15.04 -13.36 5.28
C LYS A 119 -15.94 -12.28 4.69
N SER A 120 -16.72 -11.57 5.51
CA SER A 120 -17.51 -10.42 5.07
C SER A 120 -16.63 -9.36 4.40
N ASP A 121 -15.53 -8.95 5.05
CA ASP A 121 -14.61 -7.96 4.47
C ASP A 121 -14.02 -8.47 3.13
N ALA A 122 -13.60 -9.73 3.05
CA ALA A 122 -13.05 -10.29 1.80
C ALA A 122 -14.09 -10.30 0.67
N LEU A 123 -15.35 -10.64 0.98
CA LEU A 123 -16.44 -10.64 0.02
C LEU A 123 -16.79 -9.22 -0.46
N GLN A 124 -16.84 -8.24 0.45
CA GLN A 124 -17.00 -6.82 0.09
C GLN A 124 -15.89 -6.35 -0.85
N GLU A 125 -14.64 -6.67 -0.54
CA GLU A 125 -13.48 -6.31 -1.36
C GLU A 125 -13.54 -6.98 -2.75
N SER A 126 -14.12 -8.19 -2.84
CA SER A 126 -14.29 -8.92 -4.11
C SER A 126 -15.56 -8.56 -4.89
N GLY A 127 -16.46 -7.74 -4.31
CA GLY A 127 -17.72 -7.31 -4.92
C GLY A 127 -18.92 -8.23 -4.69
N GLU A 128 -18.80 -9.28 -3.88
CA GLU A 128 -19.89 -10.19 -3.51
C GLU A 128 -20.75 -9.62 -2.37
N LEU A 129 -21.47 -8.52 -2.67
CA LEU A 129 -22.11 -7.67 -1.66
C LEU A 129 -23.25 -8.35 -0.90
N ASP A 130 -24.10 -9.13 -1.58
CA ASP A 130 -25.26 -9.78 -0.96
C ASP A 130 -24.84 -10.88 0.02
N THR A 131 -23.83 -11.66 -0.35
CA THR A 131 -23.25 -12.68 0.54
C THR A 131 -22.57 -12.02 1.74
N ALA A 132 -21.86 -10.91 1.53
CA ALA A 132 -21.29 -10.14 2.63
C ALA A 132 -22.35 -9.61 3.61
N GLU A 133 -23.49 -9.10 3.10
CA GLU A 133 -24.62 -8.68 3.93
C GLU A 133 -25.14 -9.82 4.80
N SER A 134 -25.38 -10.99 4.20
CA SER A 134 -25.85 -12.17 4.93
C SER A 134 -24.89 -12.60 6.05
N LEU A 135 -23.57 -12.48 5.83
CA LEU A 135 -22.58 -12.79 6.87
C LEU A 135 -22.57 -11.75 8.00
N LEU A 136 -22.76 -10.46 7.70
CA LEU A 136 -22.91 -9.43 8.73
C LEU A 136 -24.19 -9.63 9.55
N ASP A 137 -25.27 -10.09 8.94
CA ASP A 137 -26.50 -10.41 9.66
C ASP A 137 -26.31 -11.61 10.60
N LYS A 138 -25.60 -12.65 10.14
CA LYS A 138 -25.19 -13.76 11.02
C LYS A 138 -24.29 -13.29 12.16
N LEU A 139 -23.37 -12.37 11.88
CA LEU A 139 -22.48 -11.80 12.89
C LEU A 139 -23.26 -11.02 13.96
N ASP A 140 -24.23 -10.20 13.54
CA ASP A 140 -25.16 -9.52 14.44
C ASP A 140 -25.92 -10.49 15.33
N THR A 141 -26.49 -11.55 14.74
CA THR A 141 -27.20 -12.60 15.49
C THR A 141 -26.26 -13.28 16.50
N ALA A 142 -25.01 -13.53 16.14
CA ALA A 142 -24.03 -14.13 17.05
C ALA A 142 -23.70 -13.23 18.26
N PHE A 143 -23.61 -11.90 18.06
CA PHE A 143 -23.46 -10.98 19.20
C PHE A 143 -24.72 -10.94 20.08
N ARG A 144 -25.90 -10.80 19.47
CA ARG A 144 -27.17 -10.71 20.22
C ARG A 144 -27.50 -11.99 20.99
N ALA A 145 -27.14 -13.16 20.47
CA ALA A 145 -27.29 -14.44 21.16
C ALA A 145 -26.48 -14.52 22.46
N GLU A 146 -25.42 -13.72 22.60
CA GLU A 146 -24.63 -13.58 23.83
C GLU A 146 -25.06 -12.37 24.68
N GLY A 147 -26.19 -11.73 24.36
CA GLY A 147 -26.68 -10.53 25.05
C GLY A 147 -25.82 -9.30 24.78
N GLN A 148 -25.04 -9.29 23.71
CA GLN A 148 -24.15 -8.19 23.32
C GLN A 148 -24.71 -7.46 22.10
N GLU A 149 -24.61 -6.14 22.11
CA GLU A 149 -24.80 -5.36 20.88
C GLU A 149 -23.59 -5.51 19.95
N PRO A 150 -23.78 -5.46 18.62
CA PRO A 150 -22.67 -5.42 17.68
C PRO A 150 -21.71 -4.27 18.04
N PRO A 151 -20.40 -4.54 18.16
CA PRO A 151 -19.42 -3.51 18.47
C PRO A 151 -19.35 -2.50 17.32
N PRO A 152 -18.94 -1.25 17.59
CA PRO A 152 -18.97 -0.22 16.55
C PRO A 152 -18.04 -0.50 15.35
N SER A 153 -17.07 -1.41 15.48
CA SER A 153 -16.28 -1.93 14.34
C SER A 153 -17.11 -2.75 13.33
N VAL A 154 -18.14 -3.47 13.80
CA VAL A 154 -19.07 -4.21 12.93
C VAL A 154 -20.02 -3.24 12.24
N ILE A 155 -20.50 -2.23 12.97
CA ILE A 155 -21.34 -1.16 12.42
C ILE A 155 -20.58 -0.40 11.32
N GLU A 156 -19.29 -0.12 11.55
CA GLU A 156 -18.45 0.56 10.57
C GLU A 156 -18.24 -0.30 9.31
N THR A 157 -18.04 -1.61 9.48
CA THR A 157 -17.97 -2.57 8.36
C THR A 157 -19.27 -2.60 7.56
N ARG A 158 -20.44 -2.54 8.23
CA ARG A 158 -21.74 -2.44 7.56
C ARG A 158 -21.92 -1.10 6.84
N ALA A 159 -21.44 0.01 7.41
CA ALA A 159 -21.49 1.32 6.76
C ALA A 159 -20.71 1.33 5.44
N ARG A 160 -19.52 0.69 5.37
CA ARG A 160 -18.78 0.53 4.11
C ARG A 160 -19.56 -0.29 3.08
N LEU A 161 -20.19 -1.39 3.48
CA LEU A 161 -21.03 -2.20 2.60
C LEU A 161 -22.19 -1.38 2.02
N ARG A 162 -22.85 -0.54 2.83
CA ARG A 162 -23.93 0.33 2.37
C ARG A 162 -23.48 1.30 1.29
N ILE A 163 -22.26 1.84 1.38
CA ILE A 163 -21.68 2.67 0.30
C ILE A 163 -21.55 1.86 -0.99
N GLN A 164 -21.05 0.62 -0.92
CA GLN A 164 -20.86 -0.23 -2.11
C GLN A 164 -22.19 -0.60 -2.76
N GLN A 165 -23.26 -0.74 -1.97
CA GLN A 165 -24.63 -0.98 -2.43
C GLN A 165 -25.37 0.28 -2.92
N GLY A 166 -24.74 1.46 -2.86
CA GLY A 166 -25.38 2.73 -3.23
C GLY A 166 -26.36 3.29 -2.18
N ARG A 167 -26.41 2.70 -0.98
CA ARG A 167 -27.29 3.10 0.14
C ARG A 167 -26.61 4.16 1.01
N PHE A 168 -26.36 5.33 0.43
CA PHE A 168 -25.48 6.35 1.04
C PHE A 168 -26.02 6.93 2.33
N ASP A 169 -27.31 7.25 2.41
CA ASP A 169 -27.89 7.83 3.64
C ASP A 169 -27.85 6.87 4.83
N GLU A 170 -28.01 5.56 4.57
CA GLU A 170 -27.83 4.53 5.60
C GLU A 170 -26.38 4.44 6.07
N ALA A 171 -25.41 4.56 5.15
CA ALA A 171 -23.99 4.60 5.52
C ALA A 171 -23.66 5.82 6.39
N VAL A 172 -24.26 6.99 6.10
CA VAL A 172 -24.14 8.20 6.92
C VAL A 172 -24.74 7.95 8.31
N ALA A 173 -25.97 7.44 8.39
CA ALA A 173 -26.63 7.18 9.67
C ALA A 173 -25.86 6.17 10.54
N LEU A 174 -25.32 5.10 9.95
CA LEU A 174 -24.47 4.14 10.66
C LEU A 174 -23.18 4.80 11.16
N SER A 175 -22.56 5.65 10.35
CA SER A 175 -21.34 6.38 10.75
C SER A 175 -21.64 7.34 11.91
N ASP A 176 -22.74 8.08 11.85
CA ASP A 176 -23.18 8.98 12.92
C ASP A 176 -23.47 8.22 14.21
N SER A 177 -24.11 7.05 14.13
CA SER A 177 -24.35 6.20 15.31
C SER A 177 -23.08 5.72 16.02
N ILE A 178 -21.94 5.67 15.32
CA ILE A 178 -20.63 5.36 15.93
C ILE A 178 -20.04 6.61 16.57
N LEU A 179 -20.18 7.76 15.92
CA LEU A 179 -19.63 9.03 16.36
C LEU A 179 -20.37 9.59 17.57
N ASP A 180 -21.66 9.30 17.72
CA ASP A 180 -22.50 9.70 18.85
C ASP A 180 -22.24 8.88 20.14
N ARG A 181 -21.52 7.75 20.03
CA ARG A 181 -21.19 6.93 21.21
C ARG A 181 -20.15 7.60 22.08
N ALA A 182 -20.44 7.65 23.38
CA ALA A 182 -19.45 8.02 24.38
C ALA A 182 -18.23 7.08 24.30
N ASN A 183 -17.02 7.65 24.31
CA ASN A 183 -15.74 6.94 24.32
C ASN A 183 -15.40 6.11 23.07
N THR A 184 -15.90 6.48 21.89
CA THR A 184 -15.40 5.89 20.63
C THR A 184 -13.90 6.10 20.50
N ALA A 185 -13.16 5.00 20.30
CA ALA A 185 -11.71 5.05 20.15
C ALA A 185 -11.31 5.96 18.97
N PRO A 186 -10.27 6.81 19.09
CA PRO A 186 -9.92 7.77 18.04
C PRO A 186 -9.71 7.15 16.65
N ALA A 187 -9.08 5.98 16.57
CA ALA A 187 -8.89 5.27 15.31
C ALA A 187 -10.22 4.86 14.64
N LEU A 188 -11.21 4.45 15.43
CA LEU A 188 -12.53 4.08 14.93
C LEU A 188 -13.37 5.31 14.56
N ALA A 189 -13.29 6.39 15.36
CA ALA A 189 -13.92 7.66 15.02
C ALA A 189 -13.38 8.22 13.69
N ARG A 190 -12.07 8.18 13.50
CA ARG A 190 -11.42 8.59 12.25
C ARG A 190 -11.94 7.79 11.06
N LEU A 191 -12.05 6.47 11.22
CA LEU A 191 -12.57 5.60 10.17
C LEU A 191 -14.05 5.91 9.86
N ALA A 192 -14.89 6.07 10.88
CA ALA A 192 -16.31 6.44 10.71
C ALA A 192 -16.48 7.80 10.01
N TYR A 193 -15.67 8.81 10.34
CA TYR A 193 -15.69 10.09 9.62
C TYR A 193 -15.30 9.97 8.14
N PHE A 194 -14.29 9.14 7.80
CA PHE A 194 -13.95 8.91 6.38
C PHE A 194 -15.04 8.12 5.65
N THR A 195 -15.67 7.15 6.31
CA THR A 195 -16.82 6.42 5.75
C THR A 195 -17.99 7.38 5.50
N LYS A 196 -18.32 8.27 6.46
CA LYS A 196 -19.29 9.35 6.28
C LYS A 196 -18.91 10.28 5.12
N ALA A 197 -17.65 10.72 5.06
CA ALA A 197 -17.16 11.59 4.01
C ALA A 197 -17.36 10.96 2.62
N LYS A 198 -17.01 9.68 2.49
CA LYS A 198 -17.18 8.91 1.25
C LYS A 198 -18.66 8.74 0.88
N ALA A 199 -19.53 8.45 1.86
CA ALA A 199 -20.97 8.33 1.62
C ALA A 199 -21.58 9.66 1.15
N CYS A 200 -21.28 10.76 1.84
CA CYS A 200 -21.74 12.10 1.48
C CYS A 200 -21.23 12.53 0.09
N ASP A 201 -19.97 12.27 -0.22
CA ASP A 201 -19.38 12.56 -1.54
C ASP A 201 -20.12 11.82 -2.66
N ARG A 202 -20.39 10.52 -2.49
CA ARG A 202 -21.15 9.73 -3.47
C ARG A 202 -22.61 10.13 -3.58
N ALA A 203 -23.19 10.70 -2.52
CA ALA A 203 -24.53 11.26 -2.51
C ALA A 203 -24.61 12.70 -3.07
N GLY A 204 -23.49 13.32 -3.46
CA GLY A 204 -23.44 14.71 -3.90
C GLY A 204 -23.54 15.75 -2.77
N ARG A 205 -23.47 15.32 -1.51
CA ARG A 205 -23.49 16.16 -0.30
C ARG A 205 -22.08 16.69 0.00
N TYR A 206 -21.52 17.47 -0.92
CA TYR A 206 -20.08 17.81 -0.91
C TYR A 206 -19.63 18.62 0.31
N SER A 207 -20.46 19.54 0.82
CA SER A 207 -20.12 20.30 2.04
C SER A 207 -19.93 19.37 3.23
N GLU A 208 -20.89 18.48 3.46
CA GLU A 208 -20.86 17.51 4.55
C GLU A 208 -19.73 16.49 4.38
N ALA A 209 -19.43 16.11 3.13
CA ALA A 209 -18.28 15.26 2.83
C ALA A 209 -16.96 15.91 3.26
N PHE A 210 -16.78 17.18 2.92
CA PHE A 210 -15.60 17.95 3.31
C PHE A 210 -15.50 18.11 4.82
N ASP A 211 -16.59 18.44 5.48
CA ASP A 211 -16.63 18.64 6.93
C ASP A 211 -16.28 17.34 7.66
N ALA A 212 -16.84 16.20 7.24
CA ALA A 212 -16.50 14.89 7.80
C ALA A 212 -15.01 14.53 7.58
N ALA A 213 -14.48 14.73 6.37
CA ALA A 213 -13.06 14.50 6.10
C ALA A 213 -12.14 15.42 6.92
N SER A 214 -12.56 16.66 7.17
CA SER A 214 -11.83 17.61 8.02
C SER A 214 -11.71 17.11 9.47
N HIS A 215 -12.82 16.66 10.05
CA HIS A 215 -12.80 16.04 11.38
C HIS A 215 -11.88 14.81 11.41
N ALA A 216 -11.98 13.94 10.39
CA ALA A 216 -11.14 12.75 10.29
C ALA A 216 -9.64 13.07 10.23
N ASN A 217 -9.26 14.10 9.48
CA ASN A 217 -7.88 14.51 9.29
C ASN A 217 -7.28 15.24 10.50
N GLN A 218 -8.12 15.83 11.37
CA GLN A 218 -7.67 16.42 12.64
C GLN A 218 -7.38 15.37 13.71
N ILE A 219 -8.03 14.19 13.65
CA ILE A 219 -7.80 13.12 14.63
C ILE A 219 -6.35 12.62 14.56
N GLY A 220 -5.73 12.59 15.74
CA GLY A 220 -4.32 12.24 15.90
C GLY A 220 -3.37 13.44 15.84
N ASN A 221 -3.90 14.65 15.61
CA ASN A 221 -3.14 15.91 15.55
C ASN A 221 -1.88 15.78 14.68
N PRO A 222 -2.02 15.42 13.40
CA PRO A 222 -0.86 15.19 12.54
C PRO A 222 0.01 16.46 12.46
N VAL A 223 1.32 16.28 12.54
CA VAL A 223 2.30 17.35 12.45
C VAL A 223 3.06 17.22 11.14
N PHE A 224 3.12 18.31 10.39
CA PHE A 224 3.90 18.44 9.18
C PHE A 224 4.47 19.85 9.10
N ASP A 225 5.77 19.95 8.80
CA ASP A 225 6.47 21.21 8.58
C ASP A 225 6.76 21.34 7.07
N PRO A 226 6.02 22.20 6.34
CA PRO A 226 6.24 22.46 4.93
C PRO A 226 7.65 22.93 4.58
N ALA A 227 8.29 23.71 5.46
CA ALA A 227 9.63 24.24 5.22
C ALA A 227 10.69 23.15 5.44
N ALA A 228 10.55 22.34 6.49
CA ALA A 228 11.43 21.19 6.68
C ALA A 228 11.30 20.17 5.54
N TYR A 229 10.09 19.95 5.02
CA TYR A 229 9.85 19.10 3.86
C TYR A 229 10.55 19.65 2.61
N GLU A 230 10.39 20.93 2.30
CA GLU A 230 11.10 21.59 1.20
C GLU A 230 12.62 21.49 1.36
N SER A 231 13.16 21.78 2.55
CA SER A 231 14.59 21.64 2.83
C SER A 231 15.07 20.20 2.61
N SER A 232 14.26 19.20 2.97
CA SER A 232 14.62 17.80 2.73
C SER A 232 14.72 17.47 1.23
N ILE A 233 13.83 18.04 0.40
CA ILE A 233 13.88 17.88 -1.05
C ILE A 233 15.04 18.65 -1.66
N THR A 234 15.32 19.87 -1.18
CA THR A 234 16.52 20.63 -1.55
C THR A 234 17.79 19.83 -1.27
N ASN A 235 17.91 19.21 -0.09
CA ASN A 235 19.06 18.39 0.27
C ASN A 235 19.22 17.19 -0.68
N ILE A 236 18.13 16.56 -1.13
CA ILE A 236 18.20 15.48 -2.12
C ILE A 236 18.71 16.03 -3.46
N ILE A 237 18.19 17.16 -3.92
CA ILE A 237 18.62 17.80 -5.18
C ILE A 237 20.12 18.14 -5.14
N GLU A 238 20.59 18.70 -4.03
CA GLU A 238 22.00 19.07 -3.83
C GLU A 238 22.91 17.85 -3.70
N GLN A 239 22.47 16.82 -2.96
CA GLN A 239 23.21 15.57 -2.81
C GLN A 239 23.36 14.85 -4.15
N TRP A 240 22.29 14.80 -4.94
CA TRP A 240 22.26 14.12 -6.22
C TRP A 240 22.43 15.12 -7.37
N SER A 241 23.47 15.94 -7.34
CA SER A 241 23.81 16.82 -8.45
C SER A 241 24.49 16.07 -9.60
N GLN A 242 24.47 16.64 -10.82
CA GLN A 242 25.16 16.07 -11.97
C GLN A 242 26.64 15.76 -11.68
N GLU A 243 27.35 16.73 -11.09
CA GLU A 243 28.78 16.61 -10.73
C GLU A 243 29.04 15.43 -9.79
N ARG A 244 28.15 15.23 -8.81
CA ARG A 244 28.29 14.14 -7.84
C ARG A 244 27.91 12.78 -8.44
N LEU A 245 26.91 12.74 -9.32
CA LEU A 245 26.40 11.51 -9.93
C LEU A 245 27.45 10.75 -10.75
N ASP A 246 28.38 11.47 -11.38
CA ASP A 246 29.48 10.87 -12.12
C ASP A 246 30.37 9.98 -11.24
N ASN A 247 30.49 10.33 -9.95
CA ASN A 247 31.31 9.64 -8.96
C ASN A 247 30.50 8.73 -8.01
N PHE A 248 29.18 8.68 -8.16
CA PHE A 248 28.37 7.75 -7.37
C PHE A 248 28.65 6.31 -7.80
N PRO A 249 28.52 5.31 -6.92
CA PRO A 249 28.53 3.91 -7.35
C PRO A 249 27.45 3.64 -8.42
N ARG A 250 27.72 2.73 -9.36
CA ARG A 250 26.77 2.28 -10.38
C ARG A 250 26.79 0.77 -10.46
N SER A 251 25.61 0.16 -10.39
CA SER A 251 25.47 -1.26 -10.64
C SER A 251 25.81 -1.60 -12.09
N ALA A 252 26.53 -2.71 -12.30
CA ALA A 252 26.77 -3.28 -13.62
C ALA A 252 25.56 -4.07 -14.18
N CYS A 253 24.40 -4.00 -13.52
CA CYS A 253 23.18 -4.68 -13.94
C CYS A 253 22.74 -4.27 -15.36
N LYS A 254 22.44 -5.27 -16.20
CA LYS A 254 21.98 -5.09 -17.59
C LYS A 254 20.53 -5.52 -17.81
N SER A 255 19.77 -5.68 -16.73
CA SER A 255 18.36 -6.05 -16.85
C SER A 255 17.54 -4.82 -17.22
N GLU A 256 16.74 -4.94 -18.27
CA GLU A 256 15.72 -3.95 -18.60
C GLU A 256 14.35 -4.27 -17.96
N VAL A 257 14.22 -5.44 -17.32
CA VAL A 257 12.97 -5.93 -16.74
C VAL A 257 12.32 -4.95 -15.75
N PRO A 258 13.05 -4.37 -14.77
CA PRO A 258 12.40 -3.52 -13.78
C PRO A 258 11.98 -2.19 -14.39
N VAL A 259 10.73 -1.80 -14.12
CA VAL A 259 10.13 -0.52 -14.50
C VAL A 259 9.56 0.13 -13.25
N PHE A 260 9.68 1.44 -13.11
CA PHE A 260 9.20 2.16 -11.93
C PHE A 260 8.16 3.21 -12.31
N ILE A 261 7.02 3.19 -11.64
CA ILE A 261 6.03 4.27 -11.71
C ILE A 261 6.31 5.25 -10.57
N ALA A 262 6.53 6.52 -10.92
CA ALA A 262 6.74 7.65 -10.04
C ALA A 262 5.58 8.66 -10.15
N GLY A 263 5.34 9.39 -9.07
CA GLY A 263 4.30 10.42 -8.99
C GLY A 263 3.63 10.42 -7.63
N LEU A 264 3.06 11.57 -7.26
CA LEU A 264 2.38 11.72 -5.98
C LEU A 264 1.17 10.77 -5.88
N PRO A 265 0.83 10.24 -4.69
CA PRO A 265 -0.42 9.50 -4.50
C PRO A 265 -1.63 10.21 -5.14
N ARG A 266 -2.54 9.41 -5.69
CA ARG A 266 -3.76 9.88 -6.37
C ARG A 266 -3.55 10.59 -7.71
N SER A 267 -2.35 10.60 -8.29
CA SER A 267 -2.10 11.10 -9.64
C SER A 267 -2.46 10.12 -10.78
N GLY A 268 -2.94 8.91 -10.47
CA GLY A 268 -3.27 7.89 -11.47
C GLY A 268 -2.24 6.77 -11.60
N THR A 269 -1.21 6.74 -10.75
CA THR A 269 -0.18 5.69 -10.72
C THR A 269 -0.75 4.27 -10.62
N SER A 270 -1.78 4.05 -9.80
CA SER A 270 -2.46 2.74 -9.72
C SER A 270 -3.22 2.36 -10.99
N LEU A 271 -3.72 3.33 -11.78
CA LEU A 271 -4.39 3.04 -13.04
C LEU A 271 -3.37 2.55 -14.07
N VAL A 272 -2.24 3.24 -14.21
CA VAL A 272 -1.16 2.85 -15.13
C VAL A 272 -0.56 1.49 -14.74
N ASP A 273 -0.36 1.23 -13.44
CA ASP A 273 0.07 -0.08 -12.94
C ASP A 273 -0.87 -1.20 -13.42
N GLN A 274 -2.19 -0.98 -13.37
CA GLN A 274 -3.18 -1.97 -13.84
C GLN A 274 -3.24 -2.12 -15.36
N ILE A 275 -3.10 -1.02 -16.12
CA ILE A 275 -3.04 -1.07 -17.59
C ILE A 275 -1.87 -1.94 -18.03
N ILE A 276 -0.68 -1.75 -17.44
CA ILE A 276 0.50 -2.52 -17.79
C ILE A 276 0.37 -3.97 -17.31
N ASP A 277 -0.16 -4.19 -16.11
CA ASP A 277 -0.38 -5.53 -15.56
C ASP A 277 -1.32 -6.40 -16.41
N ALA A 278 -2.24 -5.77 -17.15
CA ALA A 278 -3.15 -6.51 -18.00
C ALA A 278 -2.47 -7.10 -19.25
N HIS A 279 -1.31 -6.57 -19.63
CA HIS A 279 -0.52 -7.03 -20.78
C HIS A 279 0.00 -8.46 -20.56
N PRO A 280 -0.05 -9.35 -21.56
CA PRO A 280 0.35 -10.76 -21.40
C PRO A 280 1.83 -10.95 -21.01
N ASN A 281 2.71 -10.05 -21.47
CA ASN A 281 4.16 -10.12 -21.22
C ASN A 281 4.65 -9.07 -20.20
N ALA A 282 3.77 -8.41 -19.46
CA ALA A 282 4.17 -7.51 -18.40
C ALA A 282 3.41 -7.83 -17.11
N ALA A 283 3.91 -7.32 -16.00
CA ALA A 283 3.27 -7.51 -14.70
C ALA A 283 3.47 -6.28 -13.83
N GLY A 284 2.43 -5.87 -13.12
CA GLY A 284 2.61 -5.06 -11.91
C GLY A 284 3.22 -5.91 -10.80
N VAL A 285 3.84 -5.32 -9.80
CA VAL A 285 4.13 -5.99 -8.50
C VAL A 285 3.59 -5.18 -7.33
N GLY A 286 2.90 -4.07 -7.59
CA GLY A 286 2.37 -3.17 -6.58
C GLY A 286 3.49 -2.49 -5.78
N GLU A 287 3.23 -2.22 -4.50
CA GLU A 287 4.13 -1.44 -3.63
C GLU A 287 5.19 -2.33 -2.95
N LEU A 288 6.15 -2.88 -3.71
CA LEU A 288 7.27 -3.61 -3.09
C LEU A 288 8.19 -2.66 -2.33
N GLN A 289 8.31 -2.89 -1.03
CA GLN A 289 9.06 -2.04 -0.10
C GLN A 289 10.55 -2.39 -0.02
N SER A 290 11.00 -3.50 -0.63
CA SER A 290 12.40 -3.95 -0.55
C SER A 290 13.37 -2.92 -1.12
N ILE A 291 13.04 -2.33 -2.26
CA ILE A 291 13.86 -1.31 -2.92
C ILE A 291 13.90 0.00 -2.11
N LEU A 292 12.78 0.41 -1.51
CA LEU A 292 12.71 1.57 -0.62
C LEU A 292 13.46 1.35 0.70
N ARG A 293 13.50 0.10 1.19
CA ARG A 293 14.32 -0.26 2.36
C ARG A 293 15.80 -0.05 2.06
N PHE A 294 16.27 -0.50 0.89
CA PHE A 294 17.64 -0.28 0.45
C PHE A 294 17.96 1.23 0.32
N ALA A 295 17.06 2.04 -0.24
CA ALA A 295 17.19 3.49 -0.26
C ALA A 295 17.37 4.07 1.16
N GLY A 296 16.57 3.61 2.12
CA GLY A 296 16.71 4.02 3.51
C GLY A 296 18.01 3.56 4.18
N GLU A 297 18.58 2.42 3.79
CA GLU A 297 19.88 1.95 4.28
C GLU A 297 21.04 2.78 3.73
N ILE A 298 20.99 3.13 2.43
CA ILE A 298 21.93 4.07 1.80
C ILE A 298 21.84 5.42 2.50
N GLY A 299 20.64 5.98 2.65
CA GLY A 299 20.45 7.29 3.28
C GLY A 299 20.99 7.35 4.72
N ARG A 300 20.87 6.26 5.51
CA ARG A 300 21.46 6.18 6.86
C ARG A 300 22.98 6.02 6.86
N SER A 301 23.56 5.50 5.78
CA SER A 301 25.01 5.35 5.64
C SER A 301 25.66 6.56 4.98
N TYR A 302 24.84 7.52 4.51
CA TYR A 302 25.31 8.69 3.78
C TYR A 302 25.99 9.70 4.73
N ASP A 303 27.21 10.11 4.37
CA ASP A 303 28.00 11.11 5.08
C ASP A 303 28.26 12.31 4.15
N PRO A 304 27.60 13.46 4.36
CA PRO A 304 27.77 14.64 3.52
C PRO A 304 29.17 15.27 3.64
N ALA A 305 29.97 14.91 4.65
CA ALA A 305 31.34 15.43 4.81
C ALA A 305 32.38 14.69 3.95
N LYS A 306 31.97 13.65 3.21
CA LYS A 306 32.83 12.87 2.32
C LYS A 306 32.41 13.04 0.86
N GLU A 307 33.39 12.86 -0.02
CA GLU A 307 33.14 12.80 -1.45
C GLU A 307 32.64 11.43 -1.88
N PRO A 308 31.87 11.32 -2.97
CA PRO A 308 31.57 10.04 -3.57
C PRO A 308 32.84 9.35 -4.10
N PRO A 309 32.92 8.01 -4.01
CA PRO A 309 31.88 7.11 -3.51
C PRO A 309 31.87 6.94 -1.98
N ASP A 310 32.89 7.43 -1.26
CA ASP A 310 33.09 7.23 0.19
C ASP A 310 31.96 7.78 1.07
N CYS A 311 31.20 8.75 0.55
CA CYS A 311 29.99 9.26 1.19
C CYS A 311 28.93 8.18 1.45
N PHE A 312 28.98 7.01 0.82
CA PHE A 312 28.04 5.91 1.05
C PHE A 312 28.51 4.85 2.06
N GLY A 313 29.69 5.04 2.68
CA GLY A 313 30.23 4.13 3.68
C GLY A 313 30.35 2.68 3.20
N LYS A 314 29.61 1.76 3.81
CA LYS A 314 29.64 0.33 3.40
C LYS A 314 29.09 0.08 1.99
N PHE A 315 28.42 1.06 1.39
CA PHE A 315 27.85 1.00 0.03
C PHE A 315 28.68 1.78 -1.00
N SER A 316 29.90 2.20 -0.65
CA SER A 316 30.81 2.92 -1.56
C SER A 316 31.36 2.07 -2.72
N HIS A 317 31.08 0.77 -2.73
CA HIS A 317 31.56 -0.15 -3.76
C HIS A 317 30.41 -0.60 -4.66
N ASP A 318 30.67 -0.70 -5.97
CA ASP A 318 29.69 -1.10 -6.98
C ASP A 318 29.08 -2.49 -6.72
N ASP A 319 29.85 -3.42 -6.16
CA ASP A 319 29.39 -4.77 -5.80
C ASP A 319 28.17 -4.76 -4.86
N SER A 320 28.11 -3.77 -3.95
CA SER A 320 26.96 -3.63 -3.05
C SER A 320 25.70 -3.23 -3.80
N TRP A 321 25.83 -2.39 -4.84
CA TRP A 321 24.72 -1.95 -5.69
C TRP A 321 24.31 -3.05 -6.66
N LEU A 322 25.26 -3.81 -7.20
CA LEU A 322 24.97 -4.99 -8.02
C LEU A 322 24.23 -6.06 -7.21
N SER A 323 24.72 -6.39 -6.02
CA SER A 323 24.06 -7.35 -5.12
C SER A 323 22.63 -6.92 -4.75
N ALA A 324 22.41 -5.63 -4.50
CA ALA A 324 21.08 -5.08 -4.27
C ALA A 324 20.18 -5.19 -5.51
N ALA A 325 20.70 -4.86 -6.69
CA ALA A 325 19.98 -4.97 -7.96
C ALA A 325 19.57 -6.43 -8.24
N GLU A 326 20.50 -7.38 -8.12
CA GLU A 326 20.22 -8.80 -8.31
C GLU A 326 19.24 -9.35 -7.26
N GLY A 327 19.34 -8.89 -6.01
CA GLY A 327 18.40 -9.24 -4.95
C GLY A 327 16.97 -8.85 -5.29
N TYR A 328 16.79 -7.62 -5.79
CA TYR A 328 15.50 -7.12 -6.25
C TYR A 328 15.01 -7.88 -7.50
N LEU A 329 15.87 -8.14 -8.48
CA LEU A 329 15.52 -8.93 -9.67
C LEU A 329 15.01 -10.33 -9.30
N ARG A 330 15.67 -11.01 -8.36
CA ARG A 330 15.21 -12.31 -7.86
C ARG A 330 13.82 -12.23 -7.24
N GLU A 331 13.53 -11.17 -6.48
CA GLU A 331 12.22 -10.97 -5.85
C GLU A 331 11.12 -10.74 -6.90
N ILE A 332 11.33 -9.84 -7.85
CA ILE A 332 10.32 -9.52 -8.86
C ILE A 332 10.09 -10.69 -9.83
N HIS A 333 11.14 -11.44 -10.22
CA HIS A 333 10.97 -12.64 -11.05
C HIS A 333 10.26 -13.78 -10.32
N GLN A 334 10.36 -13.87 -8.98
CA GLN A 334 9.53 -14.83 -8.23
C GLN A 334 8.04 -14.48 -8.28
N LEU A 335 7.71 -13.19 -8.36
CA LEU A 335 6.33 -12.71 -8.43
C LEU A 335 5.76 -12.77 -9.85
N ALA A 336 6.59 -12.52 -10.86
CA ALA A 336 6.20 -12.50 -12.27
C ALA A 336 7.30 -13.13 -13.16
N PRO A 337 7.43 -14.47 -13.17
CA PRO A 337 8.56 -15.15 -13.82
C PRO A 337 8.55 -15.05 -15.36
N ALA A 338 7.39 -14.83 -15.97
CA ALA A 338 7.21 -14.82 -17.43
C ALA A 338 7.11 -13.41 -18.03
N ALA A 339 7.25 -12.35 -17.21
CA ALA A 339 7.09 -10.98 -17.67
C ALA A 339 8.42 -10.40 -18.18
N ASP A 340 8.37 -9.77 -19.36
CA ASP A 340 9.47 -9.02 -19.97
C ASP A 340 9.68 -7.67 -19.28
N ARG A 341 8.61 -7.10 -18.73
CA ARG A 341 8.61 -5.86 -17.94
C ARG A 341 7.86 -6.07 -16.64
N ILE A 342 8.50 -5.75 -15.52
CA ILE A 342 7.90 -5.86 -14.20
C ILE A 342 7.87 -4.49 -13.54
N VAL A 343 6.67 -3.98 -13.35
CA VAL A 343 6.39 -2.63 -12.88
C VAL A 343 6.23 -2.61 -11.37
N ASN A 344 7.04 -1.78 -10.72
CA ASN A 344 6.83 -1.42 -9.34
C ASN A 344 6.21 -0.02 -9.26
N LYS A 345 5.08 0.06 -8.57
CA LYS A 345 4.47 1.32 -8.17
C LYS A 345 4.48 1.36 -6.66
N ALA A 346 5.25 2.27 -6.06
CA ALA A 346 5.22 2.54 -4.62
C ALA A 346 5.16 4.05 -4.35
N ILE A 347 4.52 4.41 -3.24
CA ILE A 347 4.53 5.80 -2.77
C ILE A 347 5.97 6.18 -2.41
N GLY A 348 6.48 7.28 -2.97
CA GLY A 348 7.85 7.75 -2.76
C GLY A 348 8.85 7.33 -3.84
N ASN A 349 8.41 6.62 -4.90
CA ASN A 349 9.29 6.31 -6.04
C ASN A 349 9.87 7.57 -6.70
N ASP A 350 9.14 8.69 -6.70
CA ASP A 350 9.60 10.01 -7.16
C ASP A 350 10.79 10.54 -6.36
N ILE A 351 10.92 10.17 -5.09
CA ILE A 351 12.01 10.58 -4.20
C ILE A 351 13.32 9.88 -4.57
N VAL A 352 13.25 8.65 -5.09
CA VAL A 352 14.42 7.75 -5.22
C VAL A 352 14.75 7.40 -6.68
N VAL A 353 14.23 8.13 -7.66
CA VAL A 353 14.48 7.88 -9.09
C VAL A 353 15.98 7.85 -9.42
N GLY A 354 16.77 8.77 -8.85
CA GLY A 354 18.22 8.77 -9.01
C GLY A 354 18.87 7.45 -8.59
N MET A 355 18.39 6.82 -7.51
CA MET A 355 18.86 5.51 -7.06
C MET A 355 18.48 4.39 -8.04
N PHE A 356 17.25 4.42 -8.59
CA PHE A 356 16.84 3.44 -9.61
C PHE A 356 17.76 3.50 -10.83
N ALA A 357 18.13 4.70 -11.29
CA ALA A 357 19.04 4.89 -12.42
C ALA A 357 20.45 4.31 -12.16
N ARG A 358 20.93 4.34 -10.91
CA ARG A 358 22.22 3.73 -10.53
C ARG A 358 22.14 2.22 -10.35
N LEU A 359 21.03 1.69 -9.86
CA LEU A 359 20.81 0.24 -9.68
C LEU A 359 20.52 -0.48 -10.99
N PHE A 360 19.78 0.17 -11.88
CA PHE A 360 19.29 -0.40 -13.14
C PHE A 360 19.52 0.60 -14.29
N PRO A 361 20.75 0.67 -14.82
CA PRO A 361 21.11 1.58 -15.92
C PRO A 361 20.23 1.49 -17.18
N GLN A 362 19.49 0.39 -17.37
CA GLN A 362 18.60 0.16 -18.51
C GLN A 362 17.11 0.13 -18.11
N THR A 363 16.77 0.58 -16.90
CA THR A 363 15.37 0.70 -16.46
C THR A 363 14.66 1.82 -17.21
N ARG A 364 13.34 1.82 -17.11
CA ARG A 364 12.47 2.90 -17.57
C ARG A 364 11.60 3.39 -16.42
N VAL A 365 11.38 4.70 -16.41
CA VAL A 365 10.58 5.36 -15.38
C VAL A 365 9.35 5.99 -16.04
N ILE A 366 8.18 5.79 -15.45
CA ILE A 366 6.95 6.44 -15.87
C ILE A 366 6.57 7.45 -14.80
N HIS A 367 6.51 8.73 -15.15
CA HIS A 367 6.14 9.82 -14.26
C HIS A 367 4.70 10.26 -14.50
N LEU A 368 3.83 10.06 -13.51
CA LEU A 368 2.42 10.45 -13.58
C LEU A 368 2.19 11.84 -12.99
N ARG A 369 1.65 12.72 -13.83
CA ARG A 369 1.21 14.05 -13.45
C ARG A 369 -0.31 14.16 -13.54
N ARG A 370 -0.87 14.98 -12.65
CA ARG A 370 -2.30 15.26 -12.57
C ARG A 370 -2.52 16.64 -11.96
N ASP A 371 -3.65 17.26 -12.27
CA ASP A 371 -4.03 18.55 -11.70
C ASP A 371 -3.87 18.56 -10.16
N PRO A 372 -3.10 19.52 -9.60
CA PRO A 372 -2.82 19.59 -8.17
C PRO A 372 -4.09 19.73 -7.32
N ARG A 373 -5.18 20.32 -7.85
CA ARG A 373 -6.45 20.49 -7.15
C ARG A 373 -7.17 19.16 -6.97
N ASP A 374 -7.19 18.35 -8.03
CA ASP A 374 -7.77 17.00 -7.98
C ASP A 374 -6.96 16.05 -7.10
N VAL A 375 -5.62 16.17 -7.15
CA VAL A 375 -4.72 15.43 -6.25
C VAL A 375 -4.97 15.83 -4.81
N ALA A 376 -5.07 17.14 -4.51
CA ALA A 376 -5.29 17.62 -3.15
C ALA A 376 -6.60 17.13 -2.54
N ILE A 377 -7.72 17.26 -3.27
CA ILE A 377 -9.02 16.73 -2.81
C ILE A 377 -8.96 15.21 -2.66
N SER A 378 -8.36 14.50 -3.61
CA SER A 378 -8.27 13.04 -3.56
C SER A 378 -7.43 12.53 -2.39
N CYS A 379 -6.34 13.21 -2.05
CA CYS A 379 -5.50 12.88 -0.90
C CYS A 379 -6.22 13.19 0.41
N TYR A 380 -6.82 14.37 0.51
CA TYR A 380 -7.54 14.82 1.70
C TYR A 380 -8.73 13.93 2.05
N MET A 381 -9.44 13.41 1.04
CA MET A 381 -10.56 12.48 1.21
C MET A 381 -10.13 11.02 1.37
N GLY A 382 -8.85 10.70 1.14
CA GLY A 382 -8.36 9.33 0.88
C GLY A 382 -8.00 8.49 2.12
N ALA A 383 -8.30 8.94 3.34
CA ALA A 383 -8.04 8.21 4.58
C ALA A 383 -6.58 7.73 4.81
N PHE A 384 -5.60 8.43 4.23
CA PHE A 384 -4.17 8.09 4.34
C PHE A 384 -3.68 7.91 5.77
N ASN A 385 -2.66 7.09 5.99
CA ASN A 385 -2.02 6.97 7.29
C ASN A 385 -1.18 8.22 7.58
N THR A 386 -1.71 9.13 8.37
CA THR A 386 -1.08 10.42 8.68
C THR A 386 0.15 10.31 9.57
N ALA A 387 0.42 9.16 10.19
CA ALA A 387 1.70 8.92 10.86
C ALA A 387 2.85 8.69 9.86
N VAL A 388 2.53 8.29 8.62
CA VAL A 388 3.50 8.04 7.55
C VAL A 388 3.49 9.17 6.52
N PHE A 389 2.30 9.66 6.17
CA PHE A 389 2.09 10.72 5.20
C PHE A 389 1.32 11.89 5.84
N PRO A 390 1.88 12.60 6.83
CA PRO A 390 1.15 13.64 7.56
C PRO A 390 0.69 14.79 6.65
N TRP A 391 1.41 15.05 5.55
CA TRP A 391 1.07 16.08 4.56
C TRP A 391 -0.28 15.85 3.85
N THR A 392 -0.89 14.67 3.95
CA THR A 392 -2.22 14.42 3.36
C THR A 392 -3.37 15.01 4.18
N ALA A 393 -3.11 15.41 5.43
CA ALA A 393 -4.13 15.83 6.38
C ALA A 393 -4.67 17.26 6.15
N ARG A 394 -3.96 18.08 5.36
CA ARG A 394 -4.37 19.45 5.03
C ARG A 394 -4.12 19.72 3.56
N ILE A 395 -5.04 20.45 2.91
CA ILE A 395 -4.95 20.73 1.48
C ILE A 395 -3.67 21.51 1.16
N GLU A 396 -3.32 22.49 1.98
CA GLU A 396 -2.11 23.32 1.84
C GLU A 396 -0.82 22.48 1.90
N TRP A 397 -0.84 21.42 2.71
CA TRP A 397 0.29 20.50 2.82
C TRP A 397 0.39 19.57 1.62
N VAL A 398 -0.75 19.15 1.05
CA VAL A 398 -0.75 18.39 -0.21
C VAL A 398 -0.24 19.25 -1.36
N ILE A 399 -0.64 20.53 -1.43
CA ILE A 399 -0.13 21.48 -2.42
C ILE A 399 1.40 21.55 -2.32
N LYS A 400 1.94 21.75 -1.11
CA LYS A 400 3.39 21.77 -0.91
C LYS A 400 4.06 20.47 -1.35
N ALA A 401 3.49 19.31 -0.97
CA ALA A 401 4.03 18.02 -1.34
C ALA A 401 4.06 17.82 -2.87
N TRP A 402 3.01 18.26 -3.56
CA TRP A 402 2.92 18.25 -5.02
C TRP A 402 3.99 19.12 -5.66
N GLU A 403 4.15 20.38 -5.21
CA GLU A 403 5.17 21.30 -5.73
C GLU A 403 6.58 20.73 -5.61
N GLN A 404 6.90 20.13 -4.46
CA GLN A 404 8.23 19.56 -4.25
C GLN A 404 8.44 18.26 -5.05
N SER A 405 7.40 17.45 -5.24
CA SER A 405 7.47 16.26 -6.11
C SER A 405 7.77 16.67 -7.56
N GLU A 406 7.08 17.69 -8.08
CA GLU A 406 7.30 18.24 -9.42
C GLU A 406 8.70 18.84 -9.58
N ARG A 407 9.17 19.61 -8.60
CA ARG A 407 10.53 20.17 -8.56
C ARG A 407 11.58 19.07 -8.58
N LEU A 408 11.38 17.99 -7.81
CA LEU A 408 12.31 16.87 -7.75
C LEU A 408 12.31 16.05 -9.05
N MET A 409 11.14 15.79 -9.64
CA MET A 409 11.06 15.09 -10.93
C MET A 409 11.61 15.93 -12.09
N ALA A 410 11.56 17.25 -12.02
CA ALA A 410 12.27 18.12 -12.95
C ALA A 410 13.80 18.00 -12.81
N HIS A 411 14.30 17.94 -11.57
CA HIS A 411 15.72 17.66 -11.30
C HIS A 411 16.16 16.32 -11.88
N TRP A 412 15.41 15.24 -11.61
CA TRP A 412 15.74 13.92 -12.14
C TRP A 412 15.81 13.88 -13.66
N ARG A 413 14.83 14.45 -14.36
CA ARG A 413 14.83 14.52 -15.82
C ARG A 413 16.06 15.20 -16.41
N ASN A 414 16.68 16.11 -15.67
CA ASN A 414 17.84 16.87 -16.16
C ASN A 414 19.17 16.14 -15.96
N ILE A 415 19.27 15.19 -15.03
CA ILE A 415 20.57 14.68 -14.57
C ILE A 415 20.76 13.17 -14.72
N ILE A 416 19.69 12.41 -14.97
CA ILE A 416 19.79 10.95 -15.09
C ILE A 416 19.70 10.52 -16.55
N ASP A 417 20.44 9.47 -16.89
CA ASP A 417 20.50 8.95 -18.26
C ASP A 417 19.38 7.95 -18.59
N VAL A 418 18.54 7.57 -17.61
CA VAL A 418 17.48 6.59 -17.84
C VAL A 418 16.24 7.26 -18.43
N PRO A 419 15.56 6.62 -19.40
CA PRO A 419 14.36 7.18 -20.01
C PRO A 419 13.24 7.42 -19.00
N ILE A 420 12.63 8.61 -19.04
CA ILE A 420 11.43 8.96 -18.28
C ILE A 420 10.29 9.32 -19.24
N LEU A 421 9.19 8.56 -19.19
CA LEU A 421 7.95 8.93 -19.88
C LEU A 421 7.07 9.75 -18.93
N GLU A 422 6.78 10.99 -19.28
CA GLU A 422 5.74 11.78 -18.59
C GLU A 422 4.37 11.41 -19.15
N LEU A 423 3.45 11.03 -18.27
CA LEU A 423 2.04 10.80 -18.60
C LEU A 423 1.15 11.73 -17.78
N ARG A 424 0.20 12.38 -18.45
CA ARG A 424 -0.82 13.19 -17.82
C ARG A 424 -2.09 12.37 -17.64
N TYR A 425 -2.59 12.33 -16.41
CA TYR A 425 -3.78 11.55 -16.07
C TYR A 425 -4.98 11.93 -16.93
N GLU A 426 -5.20 13.23 -17.13
CA GLU A 426 -6.32 13.79 -17.89
C GLU A 426 -6.28 13.37 -19.37
N GLU A 427 -5.09 13.32 -19.97
CA GLU A 427 -4.90 12.85 -21.34
C GLU A 427 -5.10 11.34 -21.44
N LEU A 428 -4.54 10.57 -20.49
CA LEU A 428 -4.69 9.11 -20.45
C LEU A 428 -6.16 8.69 -20.39
N VAL A 429 -6.96 9.32 -19.52
CA VAL A 429 -8.37 8.94 -19.36
C VAL A 429 -9.30 9.49 -20.44
N SER A 430 -8.89 10.54 -21.14
CA SER A 430 -9.69 11.14 -22.21
C SER A 430 -9.36 10.58 -23.59
N ASN A 431 -8.12 10.10 -23.79
CA ASN A 431 -7.61 9.57 -25.07
C ASN A 431 -6.83 8.26 -24.87
N PRO A 432 -7.42 7.19 -24.28
CA PRO A 432 -6.71 5.94 -24.03
C PRO A 432 -6.19 5.28 -25.31
N GLU A 433 -6.87 5.47 -26.44
CA GLU A 433 -6.51 4.90 -27.75
C GLU A 433 -5.17 5.40 -28.28
N SER A 434 -4.71 6.59 -27.85
CA SER A 434 -3.38 7.10 -28.20
C SER A 434 -2.36 6.93 -27.07
N GLN A 435 -2.82 7.08 -25.82
CA GLN A 435 -1.93 7.07 -24.66
C GLN A 435 -1.47 5.66 -24.25
N ILE A 436 -2.33 4.64 -24.38
CA ILE A 436 -1.94 3.25 -24.08
C ILE A 436 -0.90 2.74 -25.08
N PRO A 437 -1.06 2.90 -26.41
CA PRO A 437 0.00 2.53 -27.36
C PRO A 437 1.33 3.23 -27.10
N ASN A 438 1.31 4.55 -26.81
CA ASN A 438 2.53 5.29 -26.48
C ASN A 438 3.22 4.76 -25.21
N LEU A 439 2.44 4.39 -24.19
CA LEU A 439 2.96 3.76 -22.99
C LEU A 439 3.60 2.39 -23.29
N LEU A 440 2.96 1.54 -24.10
CA LEU A 440 3.48 0.21 -24.44
C LEU A 440 4.72 0.29 -25.32
N ASP A 441 4.75 1.21 -26.29
CA ASP A 441 5.93 1.48 -27.13
C ASP A 441 7.13 1.92 -26.29
N PHE A 442 6.92 2.84 -25.34
CA PHE A 442 7.94 3.22 -24.37
C PHE A 442 8.46 2.02 -23.57
N LEU A 443 7.60 1.05 -23.26
CA LEU A 443 7.98 -0.19 -22.58
C LEU A 443 8.57 -1.25 -23.52
N GLY A 444 8.62 -1.01 -24.83
CA GLY A 444 9.04 -1.98 -25.83
C GLY A 444 8.16 -3.22 -25.84
N LEU A 445 6.85 -3.03 -25.61
CA LEU A 445 5.83 -4.08 -25.61
C LEU A 445 4.91 -3.87 -26.81
N ASP A 446 4.46 -4.97 -27.41
CA ASP A 446 3.45 -4.94 -28.46
C ASP A 446 2.11 -4.42 -27.93
N LEU A 447 1.26 -3.93 -28.84
CA LEU A 447 -0.10 -3.52 -28.46
C LEU A 447 -0.94 -4.73 -28.05
N SER A 448 -1.56 -4.66 -26.88
CA SER A 448 -2.48 -5.67 -26.35
C SER A 448 -3.84 -5.05 -26.03
N SER A 449 -4.91 -5.68 -26.50
CA SER A 449 -6.30 -5.26 -26.24
C SER A 449 -6.67 -5.34 -24.76
N GLU A 450 -6.02 -6.23 -24.02
CA GLU A 450 -6.21 -6.50 -22.62
C GLU A 450 -5.84 -5.28 -21.76
N CYS A 451 -4.90 -4.45 -22.21
CA CYS A 451 -4.54 -3.18 -21.57
C CYS A 451 -5.72 -2.18 -21.52
N PHE A 452 -6.61 -2.21 -22.50
CA PHE A 452 -7.84 -1.39 -22.51
C PHE A 452 -8.93 -1.98 -21.61
N GLU A 453 -8.85 -3.28 -21.35
CA GLU A 453 -9.78 -4.04 -20.52
C GLU A 453 -9.18 -4.40 -19.14
N PHE A 454 -8.23 -3.60 -18.65
CA PHE A 454 -7.46 -3.87 -17.42
C PHE A 454 -8.34 -4.23 -16.21
N TYR A 455 -9.53 -3.63 -16.12
CA TYR A 455 -10.52 -3.85 -15.06
C TYR A 455 -11.11 -5.26 -15.03
N ARG A 456 -10.93 -6.06 -16.09
CA ARG A 456 -11.37 -7.47 -16.13
C ARG A 456 -10.37 -8.41 -15.47
N ARG A 457 -9.11 -8.00 -15.29
CA ARG A 457 -8.11 -8.79 -14.58
C ARG A 457 -8.38 -8.75 -13.09
N LYS A 458 -8.67 -9.91 -12.50
CA LYS A 458 -8.83 -10.07 -11.05
C LYS A 458 -7.45 -10.17 -10.38
N ARG A 459 -6.77 -9.04 -10.19
CA ARG A 459 -5.50 -8.98 -9.45
C ARG A 459 -5.70 -8.50 -8.01
N ARG A 460 -4.80 -8.94 -7.12
CA ARG A 460 -4.56 -8.38 -5.79
C ARG A 460 -4.04 -6.93 -5.89
N VAL A 461 -4.91 -5.93 -5.85
CA VAL A 461 -4.49 -4.52 -5.85
C VAL A 461 -4.59 -3.93 -4.44
N ARG A 462 -3.45 -3.74 -3.78
CA ARG A 462 -3.38 -3.05 -2.47
C ARG A 462 -3.28 -1.54 -2.69
N THR A 463 -4.40 -0.85 -2.86
CA THR A 463 -4.41 0.60 -3.05
C THR A 463 -5.69 1.27 -2.55
N LEU A 464 -5.57 2.51 -2.05
CA LEU A 464 -6.70 3.38 -1.74
C LEU A 464 -7.55 3.72 -2.99
N SER A 465 -7.05 3.43 -4.18
CA SER A 465 -7.76 3.58 -5.46
C SER A 465 -8.48 2.30 -5.93
N HIS A 466 -8.64 1.27 -5.09
CA HIS A 466 -9.18 -0.03 -5.50
C HIS A 466 -10.51 0.08 -6.27
N ASP A 467 -11.50 0.79 -5.71
CA ASP A 467 -12.82 1.02 -6.34
C ASP A 467 -12.75 1.73 -7.70
N GLN A 468 -11.64 2.41 -8.00
CA GLN A 468 -11.45 3.17 -9.23
C GLN A 468 -10.84 2.30 -10.32
N VAL A 469 -9.90 1.42 -9.98
CA VAL A 469 -9.16 0.61 -10.94
C VAL A 469 -9.83 -0.74 -11.24
N SER A 470 -10.89 -1.08 -10.51
CA SER A 470 -11.75 -2.25 -10.80
C SER A 470 -12.89 -1.95 -11.77
N LYS A 471 -12.91 -0.76 -12.39
CA LYS A 471 -13.97 -0.30 -13.31
C LYS A 471 -13.38 0.07 -14.67
N PRO A 472 -14.19 0.04 -15.74
CA PRO A 472 -13.81 0.64 -17.02
C PRO A 472 -13.27 2.05 -16.84
N MET A 473 -12.34 2.44 -17.69
CA MET A 473 -11.75 3.78 -17.65
C MET A 473 -12.85 4.85 -17.70
N TYR A 474 -12.71 5.86 -16.86
CA TYR A 474 -13.73 6.91 -16.70
C TYR A 474 -13.07 8.26 -16.43
N THR A 475 -13.77 9.34 -16.81
CA THR A 475 -13.27 10.72 -16.71
C THR A 475 -13.83 11.49 -15.50
N SER A 476 -14.77 10.93 -14.73
CA SER A 476 -15.42 11.60 -13.58
C SER A 476 -14.48 12.01 -12.44
N SER A 477 -13.23 11.54 -12.44
CA SER A 477 -12.20 12.01 -11.52
C SER A 477 -11.51 13.29 -12.00
N VAL A 478 -11.57 13.62 -13.28
CA VAL A 478 -11.03 14.87 -13.86
C VAL A 478 -11.95 16.03 -13.48
N GLY A 479 -11.39 17.07 -12.88
CA GLY A 479 -12.13 18.25 -12.44
C GLY A 479 -13.04 17.98 -11.23
N ARG A 480 -12.82 16.89 -10.48
CA ARG A 480 -13.57 16.59 -9.26
C ARG A 480 -13.45 17.71 -8.22
N TYR A 481 -12.33 18.42 -8.20
CA TYR A 481 -12.12 19.57 -7.32
C TYR A 481 -13.21 20.64 -7.46
N LYS A 482 -13.89 20.73 -8.61
CA LYS A 482 -14.95 21.72 -8.87
C LYS A 482 -16.11 21.61 -7.89
N HIS A 483 -16.41 20.40 -7.40
CA HIS A 483 -17.41 20.18 -6.36
C HIS A 483 -17.05 20.79 -4.99
N TYR A 484 -15.79 21.16 -4.80
CA TYR A 484 -15.23 21.72 -3.57
C TYR A 484 -14.64 23.11 -3.77
N GLU A 485 -14.92 23.79 -4.89
CA GLU A 485 -14.35 25.10 -5.21
C GLU A 485 -14.50 26.12 -4.08
N SER A 486 -15.67 26.17 -3.43
CA SER A 486 -15.92 27.07 -2.30
C SER A 486 -15.00 26.83 -1.10
N ARG A 487 -14.58 25.57 -0.88
CA ARG A 487 -13.63 25.19 0.19
C ARG A 487 -12.18 25.42 -0.21
N LEU A 488 -11.90 25.54 -1.50
CA LEU A 488 -10.56 25.74 -2.06
C LEU A 488 -10.25 27.20 -2.42
N ALA A 489 -11.26 28.07 -2.46
CA ALA A 489 -11.16 29.42 -3.01
C ALA A 489 -10.06 30.30 -2.40
N SER A 490 -9.71 30.08 -1.13
CA SER A 490 -8.66 30.85 -0.44
C SER A 490 -7.24 30.28 -0.62
N LEU A 491 -7.08 29.18 -1.35
CA LEU A 491 -5.82 28.47 -1.48
C LEU A 491 -5.17 28.77 -2.83
N ALA A 492 -3.86 29.04 -2.80
CA ALA A 492 -3.07 29.20 -4.00
C ALA A 492 -2.61 27.84 -4.51
N PHE A 493 -3.04 27.46 -5.70
CA PHE A 493 -2.56 26.26 -6.39
C PHE A 493 -1.51 26.64 -7.44
N PRO A 494 -0.49 25.79 -7.65
CA PRO A 494 0.47 25.98 -8.73
C PRO A 494 -0.24 25.92 -10.08
N ARG A 495 0.31 26.63 -11.08
CA ARG A 495 -0.23 26.60 -12.43
C ARG A 495 -0.10 25.19 -13.01
N TYR A 496 -1.21 24.69 -13.54
CA TYR A 496 -1.27 23.41 -14.21
C TYR A 496 -2.00 23.59 -15.54
N GLU A 497 -1.23 23.63 -16.62
CA GLU A 497 -1.77 23.67 -17.97
C GLU A 497 -2.31 22.28 -18.30
N HIS A 498 -3.60 22.22 -18.61
CA HIS A 498 -4.22 21.04 -19.19
C HIS A 498 -3.70 21.00 -20.63
N GLY A 499 -3.17 19.85 -21.07
CA GLY A 499 -2.75 19.68 -22.46
C GLY A 499 -3.85 20.14 -23.42
N ALA A 500 -3.43 20.75 -24.53
CA ALA A 500 -4.32 21.36 -25.53
C ALA A 500 -5.30 20.36 -26.15
#